data_AF-G3HLT8-F1
#
_entry.id   AF-G3HLT8-F1
#
_cell.length_a   1.000
_cell.length_b   1.000
_cell.length_c   1.000
_cell.angle_alpha   90.00
_cell.angle_beta   90.00
_cell.angle_gamma   90.00
#
_symmetry.space_group_name_H-M   'P 1'
#
loop_
_entity.id
_entity.type
_entity.pdbx_description
1 polymer ?
#
loop_
_entity_poly.entity_id
_entity_poly.type
_entity_poly.pdbx_seq_one_letter_code
_entity_poly.pdbx_strand_id
1 'polypeptide(L)'
;MLSRTLLLIFALLLLWSLAQGGINQKKRQYEEYILEPPPCRSEPEKCNSFCTQQEECPGKLQCCSAYCGIVCTANKDPVQNT
;
A
#
# COMPACT_ATOMS: atom_id res chain seq x y z
N MET A 1 41.50 15.51 -20.28
CA MET A 1 40.13 16.10 -20.30
C MET A 1 39.06 15.06 -19.99
N LEU A 2 39.10 13.87 -20.60
CA LEU A 2 38.13 12.77 -20.43
C LEU A 2 37.85 12.34 -18.97
N SER A 3 38.88 12.31 -18.11
CA SER A 3 38.77 11.87 -16.71
C SER A 3 37.93 12.82 -15.83
N ARG A 4 38.06 14.14 -16.03
CA ARG A 4 37.27 15.13 -15.28
C ARG A 4 35.80 15.08 -15.67
N THR A 5 35.52 14.91 -16.95
CA THR A 5 34.15 14.75 -17.45
C THR A 5 33.50 13.47 -16.92
N LEU A 6 34.26 12.37 -16.87
CA LEU A 6 33.79 11.09 -16.32
C LEU A 6 33.43 11.22 -14.83
N LEU A 7 34.25 11.91 -14.04
CA LEU A 7 33.99 12.16 -12.62
C LEU A 7 32.72 12.99 -12.39
N LEU A 8 32.48 14.00 -13.22
CA LEU A 8 31.26 14.81 -13.13
C LEU A 8 30.00 14.01 -13.47
N ILE A 9 30.07 13.17 -14.50
CA ILE A 9 28.97 12.28 -14.88
C ILE A 9 28.67 11.29 -13.75
N PHE A 10 29.70 10.71 -13.14
CA PHE A 10 29.54 9.77 -12.03
C PHE A 10 28.94 10.44 -10.80
N ALA A 11 29.37 11.66 -10.47
CA ALA A 11 28.79 12.44 -9.38
C ALA A 11 27.32 12.77 -9.63
N LEU A 12 26.95 13.17 -10.85
CA LEU A 12 25.56 13.45 -11.23
C LEU A 12 24.68 12.20 -11.12
N LEU A 13 25.16 11.04 -11.53
CA LEU A 13 24.43 9.76 -11.40
C LEU A 13 24.20 9.39 -9.93
N LEU A 14 25.19 9.60 -9.06
CA LEU A 14 25.07 9.35 -7.61
C LEU A 14 24.09 10.32 -6.92
N LEU A 15 24.07 11.58 -7.33
CA LEU A 15 23.10 12.57 -6.84
C LEU A 15 21.67 12.20 -7.27
N TRP A 16 21.51 11.69 -8.48
CA TRP A 16 20.20 11.30 -8.99
C TRP A 16 19.67 10.03 -8.33
N SER A 17 20.51 9.04 -8.05
CA SER A 17 20.10 7.84 -7.32
C SER A 17 19.71 8.13 -5.86
N LEU A 18 20.39 9.07 -5.20
CA LEU A 18 20.01 9.56 -3.87
C LEU A 18 18.68 10.32 -3.89
N ALA A 19 18.43 11.12 -4.94
CA ALA A 19 17.16 11.82 -5.13
C ALA A 19 16.00 10.86 -5.48
N GLN A 20 16.29 9.78 -6.19
CA GLN A 20 15.37 8.69 -6.52
C GLN A 20 15.14 7.73 -5.34
N GLY A 21 15.09 8.23 -4.10
CA GLY A 21 14.54 7.56 -2.92
C GLY A 21 13.04 7.21 -3.04
N GLY A 22 12.58 6.82 -4.23
CA GLY A 22 11.25 6.38 -4.64
C GLY A 22 10.86 4.99 -4.15
N ILE A 23 11.45 4.52 -3.05
CA ILE A 23 10.91 3.41 -2.25
C ILE A 23 9.89 3.95 -1.23
N ASN A 24 9.86 5.28 -1.01
CA ASN A 24 9.06 5.89 0.06
C ASN A 24 7.55 5.93 -0.18
N GLN A 25 7.06 5.84 -1.42
CA GLN A 25 5.60 5.84 -1.66
C GLN A 25 4.94 4.52 -1.23
N LYS A 26 5.51 3.37 -1.62
CA LYS A 26 5.04 2.06 -1.13
C LYS A 26 5.19 1.93 0.37
N LYS A 27 6.23 2.56 0.95
CA LYS A 27 6.39 2.59 2.40
C LYS A 27 5.26 3.30 3.12
N ARG A 28 4.97 4.54 2.73
CA ARG A 28 3.90 5.34 3.35
C ARG A 28 2.55 4.66 3.25
N GLN A 29 2.24 4.06 2.10
CA GLN A 29 0.98 3.33 1.91
C GLN A 29 0.86 2.16 2.89
N TYR A 30 1.87 1.28 3.01
CA TYR A 30 1.76 0.17 3.98
C TYR A 30 1.64 0.68 5.42
N GLU A 31 2.33 1.78 5.77
CA GLU A 31 2.38 2.27 7.15
C GLU A 31 1.06 2.91 7.58
N GLU A 32 0.36 3.53 6.63
CA GLU A 32 -1.02 4.01 6.81
C GLU A 32 -2.01 2.84 6.94
N TYR A 33 -1.86 1.78 6.14
CA TYR A 33 -2.70 0.56 6.23
C TYR A 33 -2.49 -0.25 7.52
N ILE A 34 -1.42 -0.02 8.29
CA ILE A 34 -1.21 -0.63 9.62
C ILE A 34 -2.12 0.03 10.67
N LEU A 35 -2.47 1.31 10.49
CA LEU A 35 -3.29 2.06 11.44
C LEU A 35 -4.78 2.00 11.08
N GLU A 36 -5.11 2.00 9.78
CA GLU A 36 -6.49 1.93 9.31
C GLU A 36 -6.63 0.86 8.20
N PRO A 37 -7.52 -0.13 8.38
CA PRO A 37 -7.72 -1.17 7.38
C PRO A 37 -8.16 -0.57 6.04
N PRO A 38 -7.69 -1.10 4.90
CA PRO A 38 -8.07 -0.60 3.58
C PRO A 38 -9.60 -0.60 3.41
N PRO A 39 -10.17 0.37 2.67
CA PRO A 39 -11.60 0.41 2.42
C PRO A 39 -12.01 -0.73 1.50
N CYS A 40 -12.92 -1.58 1.96
CA CYS A 40 -13.53 -2.61 1.15
C CYS A 40 -14.86 -2.16 0.55
N ARG A 41 -15.14 -2.61 -0.67
CA ARG A 41 -16.51 -2.58 -1.19
C ARG A 41 -17.30 -3.70 -0.51
N SER A 42 -17.99 -3.37 0.58
CA SER A 42 -18.97 -4.25 1.22
C SER A 42 -20.38 -3.91 0.73
N GLU A 43 -21.16 -4.94 0.47
CA GLU A 43 -22.60 -4.80 0.27
C GLU A 43 -23.24 -4.53 1.65
N PRO A 44 -24.17 -3.55 1.76
CA PRO A 44 -24.66 -3.06 3.05
C PRO A 44 -25.38 -4.13 3.90
N GLU A 45 -25.75 -5.27 3.31
CA GLU A 45 -26.60 -6.29 3.94
C GLU A 45 -25.81 -7.38 4.71
N LYS A 46 -24.46 -7.38 4.69
CA LYS A 46 -23.64 -8.47 5.27
C LYS A 46 -22.80 -8.04 6.48
N CYS A 47 -23.41 -7.37 7.45
CA CYS A 47 -22.74 -6.84 8.63
C CYS A 47 -22.76 -7.79 9.85
N ASN A 48 -22.41 -9.06 9.64
CA ASN A 48 -22.44 -10.07 10.71
C ASN A 48 -21.05 -10.57 11.13
N SER A 49 -20.03 -10.37 10.29
CA SER A 49 -18.69 -10.96 10.46
C SER A 49 -17.68 -9.89 10.81
N PHE A 50 -17.73 -9.35 12.03
CA PHE A 50 -16.77 -8.36 12.51
C PHE A 50 -15.39 -8.97 12.74
N CYS A 51 -14.34 -8.17 12.60
CA CYS A 51 -12.97 -8.59 12.85
C CYS A 51 -12.12 -7.43 13.39
N THR A 52 -11.05 -7.79 14.11
CA THR A 52 -9.98 -6.84 14.47
C THR A 52 -8.68 -7.13 13.73
N GLN A 53 -8.44 -8.39 13.38
CA GLN A 53 -7.23 -8.85 12.68
C GLN A 53 -7.58 -9.70 11.46
N GLN A 54 -6.64 -9.80 10.53
CA GLN A 54 -6.82 -10.47 9.24
C GLN A 54 -7.01 -11.99 9.38
N GLU A 55 -6.42 -12.59 10.41
CA GLU A 55 -6.42 -14.03 10.69
C GLU A 55 -7.77 -14.52 11.24
N GLU A 56 -8.61 -13.59 11.72
CA GLU A 56 -9.97 -13.89 12.20
C GLU A 56 -10.93 -14.21 11.04
N CYS A 57 -10.59 -13.79 9.82
CA CYS A 57 -11.45 -13.94 8.67
C CYS A 57 -11.32 -15.32 8.02
N PRO A 58 -12.45 -16.03 7.82
CA PRO A 58 -12.40 -17.38 7.26
C PRO A 58 -12.04 -17.37 5.77
N GLY A 59 -11.28 -18.39 5.37
CA GLY A 59 -10.99 -18.66 3.96
C GLY A 59 -10.12 -17.58 3.32
N LYS A 60 -10.67 -16.89 2.31
CA LYS A 60 -9.97 -15.85 1.51
C LYS A 60 -10.52 -14.44 1.76
N LEU A 61 -11.27 -14.26 2.85
CA LEU A 61 -11.82 -12.95 3.21
C LEU A 61 -10.76 -12.07 3.86
N GLN A 62 -10.93 -10.76 3.75
CA GLN A 62 -10.05 -9.77 4.35
C GLN A 62 -10.74 -8.97 5.44
N CYS A 63 -9.98 -8.62 6.46
CA CYS A 63 -10.44 -7.72 7.52
C CYS A 63 -10.25 -6.29 7.05
N CYS A 64 -11.34 -5.60 6.74
CA CYS A 64 -11.29 -4.29 6.13
C CYS A 64 -12.43 -3.38 6.55
N SER A 65 -12.26 -2.07 6.33
CA SER A 65 -13.26 -1.06 6.68
C SER A 65 -14.43 -1.07 5.68
N ALA A 66 -15.64 -1.03 6.22
CA ALA A 66 -16.92 -1.16 5.54
C ALA A 66 -17.93 -0.14 6.08
N TYR A 67 -19.12 -0.06 5.47
CA TYR A 67 -20.18 0.84 5.93
C TYR A 67 -20.54 0.63 7.41
N CYS A 68 -20.51 -0.62 7.87
CA CYS A 68 -20.87 -0.99 9.23
C CYS A 68 -19.68 -1.20 10.17
N GLY A 69 -18.49 -0.68 9.84
CA GLY A 69 -17.28 -0.83 10.65
C GLY A 69 -16.28 -1.79 10.04
N ILE A 70 -15.51 -2.51 10.86
CA ILE A 70 -14.46 -3.42 10.41
C ILE A 70 -15.01 -4.85 10.34
N VAL A 71 -15.07 -5.42 9.14
CA VAL A 71 -15.71 -6.72 8.87
C VAL A 71 -14.92 -7.56 7.86
N CYS A 72 -15.10 -8.87 7.92
CA CYS A 72 -14.59 -9.82 6.96
C CYS A 72 -15.40 -9.78 5.66
N THR A 73 -14.78 -9.36 4.56
CA THR A 73 -15.40 -9.35 3.23
C THR A 73 -14.40 -9.69 2.13
N ALA A 74 -14.90 -10.00 0.93
CA ALA A 74 -14.05 -10.18 -0.24
C ALA A 74 -13.52 -8.81 -0.67
N ASN A 75 -12.21 -8.59 -0.56
CA ASN A 75 -11.59 -7.40 -1.11
C ASN A 75 -11.62 -7.48 -2.65
N LYS A 76 -12.24 -6.50 -3.31
CA LYS A 76 -11.97 -6.27 -4.72
C LYS A 76 -10.76 -5.37 -4.74
N ASP A 77 -9.62 -5.88 -5.19
CA ASP A 77 -8.38 -5.11 -5.30
C ASP A 77 -8.70 -3.68 -5.76
N PRO A 78 -8.17 -2.64 -5.08
CA PRO A 78 -8.41 -1.28 -5.50
C PRO A 78 -8.05 -1.20 -6.97
N VAL A 79 -8.99 -0.71 -7.79
CA VAL A 79 -8.76 -0.49 -9.22
C VAL A 79 -7.46 0.28 -9.33
N GLN A 80 -6.39 -0.39 -9.76
CA GLN A 80 -5.19 0.29 -10.16
C GLN A 80 -5.57 0.99 -11.45
N ASN A 81 -5.95 2.26 -11.32
CA ASN A 81 -6.07 3.16 -12.46
C ASN A 81 -4.69 3.18 -13.12
N THR A 82 -4.56 2.36 -14.16
CA THR A 82 -3.47 2.41 -15.14
C THR A 82 -3.75 3.56 -16.09
#